data_AF-A0A6N8WFZ5-F1
#
_entry.id   AF-A0A6N8WFZ5-F1
#
_cell.length_a   1.000
_cell.length_b   1.000
_cell.length_c   1.000
_cell.angle_alpha   90.00
_cell.angle_beta   90.00
_cell.angle_gamma   90.00
#
_symmetry.space_group_name_H-M   'P 1'
#
loop_
_entity.id
_entity.type
_entity.pdbx_description
1 polymer ?
#
loop_
_entity_poly.entity_id
_entity_poly.type
_entity_poly.pdbx_seq_one_letter_code
_entity_poly.pdbx_strand_id
1 'polypeptide(L)'
;YKPDIGVVLNDNPAPWGALELRAFEGVCDMVVEEVSDSTLAEVRRDTEEKRRGYALTGVKEYFILDPADRYMRFYRLTGGRRYAQIRPDAGGVIRSQVLPGLQFRRTDLLNLPDLEALALDELYAGYVIPGHRVAVDRAEAAEKRAEAAEEEIEALKAEIARLRQDRG
;
A
#
# COMPACT_ATOMS: atom_id res chain seq x y z
N TYR A 1 12.90 14.14 -16.60
CA TYR A 1 11.51 14.60 -16.40
C TYR A 1 11.31 14.81 -14.90
N LYS A 2 10.43 15.73 -14.48
CA LYS A 2 10.01 15.80 -13.07
C LYS A 2 8.89 14.77 -12.89
N PRO A 3 9.08 13.74 -12.04
CA PRO A 3 8.03 12.77 -11.78
C PRO A 3 6.96 13.35 -10.84
N ASP A 4 5.75 12.79 -10.87
CA ASP A 4 4.72 13.07 -9.87
C ASP A 4 5.14 12.54 -8.50
N ILE A 5 5.64 11.30 -8.46
CA ILE A 5 6.26 10.70 -7.29
C ILE A 5 7.60 10.06 -7.70
N GLY A 6 8.67 10.51 -7.06
CA GLY A 6 10.00 9.90 -7.13
C GLY A 6 10.35 9.25 -5.80
N VAL A 7 10.84 8.02 -5.84
CA VAL A 7 11.32 7.28 -4.68
C VAL A 7 12.85 7.18 -4.76
N VAL A 8 13.52 7.59 -3.69
CA VAL A 8 14.97 7.47 -3.51
C VAL A 8 15.21 6.66 -2.25
N LEU A 9 15.89 5.52 -2.36
CA LEU A 9 16.21 4.66 -1.24
C LEU A 9 17.40 5.21 -0.45
N ASN A 10 17.53 4.82 0.83
CA ASN A 10 18.63 5.25 1.70
C ASN A 10 20.01 4.82 1.19
N ASP A 11 20.08 3.76 0.38
CA ASP A 11 21.30 3.25 -0.24
C ASP A 11 21.50 3.77 -1.68
N ASN A 12 20.69 4.75 -2.12
CA ASN A 12 20.89 5.39 -3.41
C ASN A 12 22.27 6.08 -3.45
N PRO A 13 23.06 5.90 -4.53
CA PRO A 13 24.41 6.46 -4.61
C PRO A 13 24.44 7.99 -4.69
N ALA A 14 23.34 8.61 -5.11
CA ALA A 14 23.24 10.07 -5.15
C ALA A 14 22.76 10.59 -3.79
N PRO A 15 23.52 11.48 -3.13
CA PRO A 15 23.12 12.00 -1.83
C PRO A 15 21.84 12.84 -1.97
N TRP A 16 20.85 12.51 -1.14
CA TRP A 16 19.69 13.38 -0.94
C TRP A 16 20.04 14.53 0.01
N GLY A 17 19.49 15.73 -0.23
CA GLY A 17 19.53 16.82 0.75
C GLY A 17 20.74 17.76 0.67
N ALA A 18 21.43 17.86 -0.47
CA ALA A 18 22.31 18.99 -0.74
C ALA A 18 21.48 20.29 -0.74
N LEU A 19 21.48 21.00 0.39
CA LEU A 19 20.61 22.16 0.67
C LEU A 19 20.75 23.31 -0.36
N GLU A 20 21.85 23.34 -1.09
CA GLU A 20 22.12 24.33 -2.15
C GLU A 20 21.39 23.99 -3.46
N LEU A 21 20.95 22.74 -3.64
CA LEU A 21 20.25 22.27 -4.83
C LEU A 21 18.74 22.28 -4.60
N ARG A 22 18.01 22.97 -5.49
CA ARG A 22 16.53 22.97 -5.51
C ARG A 22 15.93 21.75 -6.23
N ALA A 23 16.78 20.81 -6.65
CA ALA A 23 16.39 19.60 -7.35
C ALA A 23 17.33 18.46 -6.98
N PHE A 24 16.82 17.23 -7.04
CA PHE A 24 17.63 16.04 -6.93
C PHE A 24 18.33 15.76 -8.26
N GLU A 25 19.66 15.66 -8.23
CA GLU A 25 20.47 15.43 -9.44
C GLU A 25 20.75 13.93 -9.71
N GLY A 26 20.32 13.06 -8.80
CA GLY A 26 20.44 11.61 -8.96
C GLY A 26 19.33 10.96 -9.79
N VAL A 27 19.41 9.65 -9.91
CA VAL A 27 18.35 8.83 -10.52
C VAL A 27 17.47 8.27 -9.40
N CYS A 28 16.15 8.52 -9.47
CA CYS A 28 15.20 7.88 -8.55
C CYS A 28 15.24 6.36 -8.74
N ASP A 29 15.17 5.60 -7.65
CA ASP A 29 15.09 4.15 -7.70
C ASP A 29 13.77 3.69 -8.31
N MET A 30 12.68 4.39 -8.02
CA MET A 30 11.36 4.14 -8.58
C MET A 30 10.66 5.45 -8.92
N VAL A 31 9.86 5.43 -9.97
CA VAL A 31 9.02 6.54 -10.39
C VAL A 31 7.58 6.07 -10.54
N VAL A 32 6.63 6.87 -10.04
CA VAL A 32 5.20 6.72 -10.29
C VAL A 32 4.70 7.99 -10.97
N GLU A 33 3.95 7.81 -12.05
CA GLU A 33 3.28 8.89 -12.78
C GLU A 33 1.79 8.59 -12.84
N GLU A 34 0.97 9.62 -12.69
CA GLU A 34 -0.41 9.61 -13.11
C GLU A 34 -0.46 9.93 -14.62
N VAL A 35 -1.17 9.12 -15.41
CA VAL A 35 -1.23 9.37 -16.86
C VAL A 35 -2.03 10.65 -17.12
N SER A 36 -1.46 11.58 -17.91
CA SER A 36 -2.24 12.69 -18.45
C SER A 36 -2.94 12.23 -19.72
N ASP A 37 -4.26 12.08 -19.67
CA ASP A 37 -5.07 11.58 -20.78
C ASP A 37 -5.78 12.68 -21.58
N SER A 38 -5.42 13.94 -21.34
CA SER A 38 -6.06 15.10 -21.96
C SER A 38 -5.79 15.22 -23.47
N THR A 39 -4.63 14.70 -23.93
CA THR A 39 -4.28 14.61 -25.35
C THR A 39 -3.56 13.31 -25.69
N LEU A 40 -3.64 12.88 -26.95
CA LEU A 40 -2.85 11.73 -27.46
C LEU A 40 -1.34 11.95 -27.32
N ALA A 41 -0.87 13.21 -27.37
CA ALA A 41 0.53 13.54 -27.21
C ALA A 41 1.01 13.31 -25.77
N GLU A 42 0.20 13.67 -24.79
CA GLU A 42 0.49 13.42 -23.37
C GLU A 42 0.48 11.95 -23.02
N VAL A 43 -0.53 11.20 -23.52
CA VAL A 43 -0.56 9.74 -23.39
C VAL A 43 0.73 9.11 -23.94
N ARG A 44 1.18 9.52 -25.14
CA ARG A 44 2.43 9.02 -25.72
C ARG A 44 3.65 9.43 -24.90
N ARG A 45 3.66 10.64 -24.35
CA ARG A 45 4.75 11.12 -23.51
C ARG A 45 4.93 10.22 -22.29
N ASP A 46 3.85 9.87 -21.59
CA ASP A 46 3.94 9.03 -20.38
C ASP A 46 4.19 7.56 -20.71
N THR A 47 3.47 7.02 -21.70
CA THR A 47 3.50 5.58 -22.02
C THR A 47 4.70 5.15 -22.87
N GLU A 48 5.29 6.05 -23.66
CA GLU A 48 6.40 5.75 -24.57
C GLU A 48 7.68 6.52 -24.22
N GLU A 49 7.63 7.86 -24.23
CA GLU A 49 8.83 8.70 -24.10
C GLU A 49 9.46 8.63 -22.71
N LYS A 50 8.69 8.94 -21.66
CA LYS A 50 9.12 8.86 -20.26
C LYS A 50 9.55 7.44 -19.92
N ARG A 51 8.76 6.44 -20.32
CA ARG A 51 9.11 5.02 -20.15
C ARG A 51 10.48 4.70 -20.72
N ARG A 52 10.78 5.09 -21.96
CA ARG A 52 12.09 4.86 -22.58
C ARG A 52 13.19 5.65 -21.87
N GLY A 53 12.93 6.92 -21.55
CA GLY A 53 13.87 7.79 -20.85
C GLY A 53 14.29 7.24 -19.50
N TYR A 54 13.32 6.86 -18.66
CA TYR A 54 13.57 6.29 -17.35
C TYR A 54 14.31 4.94 -17.41
N ALA A 55 14.02 4.10 -18.42
CA ALA A 55 14.76 2.86 -18.62
C ALA A 55 16.23 3.12 -18.96
N LEU A 56 16.50 4.11 -19.81
CA LEU A 56 17.86 4.52 -20.20
C LEU A 56 18.63 5.13 -19.02
N THR A 57 17.98 5.94 -18.18
CA THR A 57 18.62 6.54 -16.99
C THR A 57 18.82 5.53 -15.86
N GLY A 58 18.02 4.45 -15.83
CA GLY A 58 18.21 3.32 -14.92
C GLY A 58 17.29 3.32 -13.70
N VAL A 59 16.15 3.99 -13.80
CA VAL A 59 15.08 3.85 -12.80
C VAL A 59 14.67 2.37 -12.75
N LYS A 60 14.65 1.77 -11.56
CA LYS A 60 14.51 0.32 -11.39
C LYS A 60 13.06 -0.13 -11.57
N GLU A 61 12.09 0.67 -11.13
CA GLU A 61 10.66 0.44 -11.35
C GLU A 61 9.93 1.69 -11.81
N TYR A 62 9.02 1.53 -12.77
CA TYR A 62 8.25 2.63 -13.34
C TYR A 62 6.76 2.27 -13.40
N PHE A 63 5.94 2.96 -12.62
CA PHE A 63 4.51 2.70 -12.52
C PHE A 63 3.73 3.84 -13.17
N ILE A 64 2.77 3.48 -14.02
CA ILE A 64 1.80 4.38 -14.62
C ILE A 64 0.45 4.06 -13.98
N LEU A 65 -0.12 5.04 -13.31
CA LEU A 65 -1.48 4.99 -12.78
C LEU A 65 -2.43 5.64 -13.77
N ASP A 66 -3.55 4.97 -14.02
CA ASP A 66 -4.62 5.48 -14.88
C ASP A 66 -5.96 5.10 -14.25
N PRO A 67 -6.72 6.07 -13.70
CA PRO A 67 -8.03 5.82 -13.12
C PRO A 67 -9.03 5.18 -14.10
N ALA A 68 -8.85 5.39 -15.41
CA ALA A 68 -9.68 4.77 -16.45
C ALA A 68 -9.19 3.37 -16.88
N ASP A 69 -8.10 2.87 -16.29
CA ASP A 69 -7.46 1.57 -16.52
C ASP A 69 -7.02 1.29 -17.98
N ARG A 70 -6.95 2.32 -18.83
CA ARG A 70 -6.56 2.19 -20.26
C ARG A 70 -5.06 1.96 -20.39
N TYR A 71 -4.28 2.70 -19.61
CA TYR A 71 -2.82 2.76 -19.67
C TYR A 71 -2.14 2.35 -18.36
N MET A 72 -2.90 1.92 -17.33
CA MET A 72 -2.34 1.51 -16.05
C MET A 72 -1.41 0.32 -16.23
N ARG A 73 -0.11 0.53 -16.00
CA ARG A 73 0.94 -0.47 -16.26
C ARG A 73 2.07 -0.29 -15.27
N PHE A 74 2.68 -1.40 -14.88
CA PHE A 74 3.76 -1.47 -13.92
C PHE A 74 4.97 -2.10 -14.61
N TYR A 75 6.14 -1.49 -14.47
CA TYR A 75 7.33 -1.92 -15.18
C TYR A 75 8.52 -2.11 -14.24
N ARG A 76 9.36 -3.09 -14.57
CA ARG A 76 10.62 -3.38 -13.90
C ARG A 76 11.77 -3.35 -14.89
N LEU A 77 12.86 -2.68 -14.51
CA LEU A 77 14.05 -2.59 -15.33
C LEU A 77 14.70 -3.97 -15.43
N THR A 78 15.08 -4.32 -16.65
CA THR A 78 15.78 -5.55 -16.98
C THR A 78 17.12 -5.23 -17.65
N GLY A 79 17.90 -6.26 -17.94
CA GLY A 79 19.15 -6.12 -18.68
C GLY A 79 18.98 -5.34 -19.98
N GLY A 80 20.00 -4.53 -20.32
CA GLY A 80 20.00 -3.73 -21.55
C GLY A 80 19.13 -2.47 -21.51
N ARG A 81 18.86 -1.91 -20.32
CA ARG A 81 18.14 -0.63 -20.13
C ARG A 81 16.74 -0.65 -20.76
N ARG A 82 16.04 -1.78 -20.58
CA ARG A 82 14.67 -1.98 -21.05
C ARG A 82 13.76 -2.43 -19.92
N TYR A 83 12.51 -2.01 -20.02
CA TYR A 83 11.48 -2.41 -19.07
C TYR A 83 10.78 -3.69 -19.52
N ALA A 84 10.53 -4.59 -18.57
CA ALA A 84 9.54 -5.64 -18.67
C ALA A 84 8.30 -5.24 -17.86
N GLN A 85 7.11 -5.57 -18.36
CA GLN A 85 5.88 -5.32 -17.61
C GLN A 85 5.75 -6.31 -16.45
N ILE A 86 5.49 -5.79 -15.25
CA ILE A 86 5.10 -6.57 -14.08
C ILE A 86 3.64 -6.99 -14.27
N ARG A 87 3.39 -8.30 -14.26
CA ARG A 87 2.04 -8.87 -14.28
C ARG A 87 1.60 -9.18 -12.85
N PRO A 88 0.31 -9.00 -12.52
CA PRO A 88 -0.22 -9.47 -11.25
C PRO A 88 -0.01 -10.97 -11.08
N ASP A 89 0.17 -11.42 -9.84
CA ASP A 89 0.13 -12.85 -9.52
C ASP A 89 -1.30 -13.42 -9.60
N ALA A 90 -1.47 -14.70 -9.25
CA ALA A 90 -2.78 -15.36 -9.27
C ALA A 90 -3.82 -14.70 -8.35
N GLY A 91 -3.38 -13.96 -7.33
CA GLY A 91 -4.23 -13.18 -6.43
C GLY A 91 -4.47 -11.74 -6.90
N GLY A 92 -4.02 -11.38 -8.11
CA GLY A 92 -4.14 -10.02 -8.64
C GLY A 92 -3.16 -9.02 -8.01
N VAL A 93 -2.13 -9.50 -7.30
CA VAL A 93 -1.20 -8.66 -6.55
C VAL A 93 0.00 -8.25 -7.42
N ILE A 94 0.33 -6.96 -7.39
CA ILE A 94 1.59 -6.38 -7.88
C ILE A 94 2.53 -6.24 -6.69
N ARG A 95 3.79 -6.66 -6.83
CA ARG A 95 4.82 -6.59 -5.78
C ARG A 95 6.04 -5.84 -6.26
N SER A 96 6.37 -4.76 -5.56
CA SER A 96 7.60 -4.00 -5.83
C SER A 96 8.83 -4.81 -5.42
N GLN A 97 9.89 -4.74 -6.22
CA GLN A 97 11.23 -5.19 -5.83
C GLN A 97 12.11 -4.03 -5.33
N VAL A 98 11.73 -2.78 -5.61
CA VAL A 98 12.44 -1.58 -5.15
C VAL A 98 12.07 -1.24 -3.72
N LEU A 99 10.79 -1.37 -3.36
CA LEU A 99 10.27 -1.18 -2.01
C LEU A 99 9.78 -2.53 -1.47
N PRO A 100 10.66 -3.30 -0.80
CA PRO A 100 10.24 -4.53 -0.13
C PRO A 100 9.08 -4.26 0.82
N GLY A 101 7.98 -5.00 0.66
CA GLY A 101 6.75 -4.83 1.43
C GLY A 101 5.68 -3.98 0.75
N LEU A 102 6.01 -3.19 -0.29
CA LEU A 102 4.99 -2.50 -1.09
C LEU A 102 4.34 -3.50 -2.07
N GLN A 103 3.08 -3.81 -1.82
CA GLN A 103 2.31 -4.78 -2.58
C GLN A 103 0.83 -4.41 -2.61
N PHE A 104 0.18 -4.43 -3.77
CA PHE A 104 -1.20 -3.98 -3.88
C PHE A 104 -1.93 -4.76 -4.96
N ARG A 105 -3.25 -4.91 -4.82
CA ARG A 105 -4.09 -5.44 -5.90
C ARG A 105 -4.39 -4.34 -6.90
N ARG A 106 -4.30 -4.65 -8.19
CA ARG A 106 -4.68 -3.69 -9.25
C ARG A 106 -6.14 -3.22 -9.10
N THR A 107 -7.02 -4.10 -8.65
CA THR A 107 -8.44 -3.79 -8.43
C THR A 107 -8.64 -2.73 -7.36
N ASP A 108 -7.80 -2.69 -6.33
CA ASP A 108 -7.98 -1.79 -5.20
C ASP A 108 -7.57 -0.36 -5.58
N LEU A 109 -6.70 -0.19 -6.59
CA LEU A 109 -6.43 1.11 -7.22
C LEU A 109 -7.64 1.68 -7.97
N LEU A 110 -8.59 0.84 -8.40
CA LEU A 110 -9.80 1.25 -9.12
C LEU A 110 -10.99 1.40 -8.17
N ASN A 111 -11.11 0.50 -7.21
CA ASN A 111 -12.23 0.47 -6.26
C ASN A 111 -12.07 1.48 -5.13
N LEU A 112 -10.83 1.90 -4.84
CA LEU A 112 -10.48 2.86 -3.79
C LEU A 112 -11.15 2.52 -2.44
N PRO A 113 -10.91 1.31 -1.88
CA PRO A 113 -11.37 0.99 -0.53
C PRO A 113 -10.82 2.00 0.47
N ASP A 114 -11.56 2.25 1.54
CA ASP A 114 -11.11 3.15 2.60
C ASP A 114 -9.89 2.60 3.33
N LEU A 115 -9.19 3.50 4.04
CA LEU A 115 -7.92 3.17 4.70
C LEU A 115 -8.10 2.17 5.85
N GLU A 116 -9.27 2.12 6.50
CA GLU A 116 -9.52 1.20 7.61
C GLU A 116 -9.72 -0.22 7.07
N ALA A 117 -10.51 -0.38 6.00
CA ALA A 117 -10.67 -1.65 5.28
C ALA A 117 -9.34 -2.19 4.76
N LEU A 118 -8.51 -1.31 4.16
CA LEU A 118 -7.15 -1.68 3.75
C LEU A 118 -6.30 -2.08 4.96
N ALA A 119 -6.34 -1.35 6.06
CA ALA A 119 -5.53 -1.65 7.25
C ALA A 119 -5.89 -2.99 7.93
N LEU A 120 -7.07 -3.54 7.66
CA LEU A 120 -7.50 -4.86 8.13
C LEU A 120 -7.11 -6.01 7.19
N ASP A 121 -6.89 -5.72 5.89
CA ASP A 121 -6.46 -6.71 4.90
C ASP A 121 -4.97 -7.08 5.09
N GLU A 122 -4.69 -8.38 5.15
CA GLU A 122 -3.33 -8.92 5.34
C GLU A 122 -2.30 -8.40 4.33
N LEU A 123 -2.72 -8.08 3.11
CA LEU A 123 -1.83 -7.57 2.07
C LEU A 123 -1.27 -6.19 2.43
N TYR A 124 -2.08 -5.36 3.09
CA TYR A 124 -1.86 -3.93 3.31
C TYR A 124 -1.54 -3.56 4.77
N ALA A 125 -1.98 -4.37 5.74
CA ALA A 125 -1.87 -4.11 7.18
C ALA A 125 -0.44 -3.82 7.68
N GLY A 126 0.58 -4.23 6.91
CA GLY A 126 1.99 -3.94 7.22
C GLY A 126 2.40 -2.49 6.98
N TYR A 127 1.67 -1.73 6.17
CA TYR A 127 2.04 -0.36 5.80
C TYR A 127 0.87 0.63 5.70
N VAL A 128 -0.38 0.17 5.69
CA VAL A 128 -1.58 1.02 5.82
C VAL A 128 -2.02 1.01 7.28
N ILE A 129 -2.00 2.20 7.91
CA ILE A 129 -2.27 2.43 9.34
C ILE A 129 -1.67 1.31 10.22
N PRO A 130 -0.33 1.19 10.29
CA PRO A 130 0.31 0.08 10.99
C PRO A 130 -0.19 -0.09 12.42
N GLY A 131 -0.57 -1.32 12.79
CA GLY A 131 -1.11 -1.64 14.11
C GLY A 131 -2.62 -1.45 14.25
N HIS A 132 -3.33 -0.95 13.24
CA HIS A 132 -4.79 -0.81 13.28
C HIS A 132 -5.49 -2.15 13.54
N ARG A 133 -5.15 -3.21 12.79
CA ARG A 133 -5.69 -4.56 13.03
C ARG A 133 -5.47 -5.04 14.47
N VAL A 134 -4.26 -4.82 15.01
CA VAL A 134 -3.95 -5.18 16.40
C VAL A 134 -4.83 -4.40 17.38
N ALA A 135 -5.10 -3.12 17.11
CA ALA A 135 -5.98 -2.30 17.93
C ALA A 135 -7.43 -2.79 17.88
N VAL A 136 -7.94 -3.15 16.69
CA VAL A 136 -9.28 -3.71 16.49
C VAL A 136 -9.41 -5.06 17.21
N ASP A 137 -8.47 -5.99 16.98
CA ASP A 137 -8.47 -7.30 17.64
C ASP A 137 -8.47 -7.17 19.18
N ARG A 138 -7.69 -6.20 19.70
CA ARG A 138 -7.63 -5.93 21.14
C ARG A 138 -8.93 -5.36 21.68
N ALA A 139 -9.61 -4.50 20.93
CA ALA A 139 -10.88 -3.91 21.30
C ALA A 139 -11.98 -4.99 21.34
N GLU A 140 -12.10 -5.80 20.29
CA GLU A 140 -13.06 -6.92 20.24
C GLU A 140 -12.81 -7.93 21.36
N ALA A 141 -11.55 -8.26 21.64
CA ALA A 141 -11.20 -9.16 22.74
C ALA A 141 -11.46 -8.56 24.12
N ALA A 142 -11.44 -7.22 24.25
CA ALA A 142 -11.83 -6.56 25.50
C ALA A 142 -13.35 -6.58 25.68
N GLU A 143 -14.11 -6.33 24.62
CA GLU A 143 -15.58 -6.37 24.61
C GLU A 143 -16.10 -7.77 24.98
N LYS A 144 -15.63 -8.81 24.29
CA LYS A 144 -15.99 -10.21 24.60
C LYS A 144 -15.68 -10.61 26.05
N ARG A 145 -14.60 -10.08 26.63
CA ARG A 145 -14.26 -10.32 28.04
C ARG A 145 -15.16 -9.57 29.00
N ALA A 146 -15.62 -8.37 28.63
CA ALA A 146 -16.58 -7.62 29.42
C ALA A 146 -17.94 -8.33 29.44
N GLU A 147 -18.43 -8.76 28.28
CA GLU A 147 -19.67 -9.54 28.16
C GLU A 147 -19.63 -10.83 28.98
N ALA A 148 -18.56 -11.62 28.85
CA ALA A 148 -18.41 -12.86 29.62
C ALA A 148 -18.34 -12.62 31.15
N ALA A 149 -17.70 -11.53 31.57
CA ALA A 149 -17.64 -11.16 32.99
C ALA A 149 -19.02 -10.72 33.52
N GLU A 150 -19.83 -10.02 32.71
CA GLU A 150 -21.20 -9.66 33.06
C GLU A 150 -22.09 -10.90 33.21
N GLU A 151 -22.00 -11.85 32.27
CA GLU A 151 -22.72 -13.13 32.36
C GLU A 151 -22.33 -13.93 33.60
N GLU A 152 -21.03 -14.01 33.92
CA GLU A 152 -20.53 -14.68 35.13
C GLU A 152 -21.06 -14.01 36.41
N ILE A 153 -21.05 -12.67 36.46
CA ILE A 153 -21.58 -11.91 37.59
C ILE A 153 -23.07 -12.19 37.78
N GLU A 154 -23.86 -12.22 36.70
CA GLU A 154 -25.30 -12.51 36.78
C GLU A 154 -25.57 -13.96 37.20
N ALA A 155 -24.80 -14.92 36.70
CA ALA A 155 -24.89 -16.33 37.13
C ALA A 155 -24.58 -16.49 38.63
N LEU A 156 -23.51 -15.84 39.11
CA LEU A 156 -23.15 -15.85 40.54
C LEU A 156 -24.24 -15.19 41.41
N LYS A 157 -24.84 -14.08 40.95
CA LYS A 157 -25.96 -13.43 41.67
C LYS A 157 -27.18 -14.35 41.78
N ALA A 158 -27.54 -15.02 40.69
CA ALA A 158 -28.66 -15.95 40.67
C ALA A 158 -28.45 -17.12 41.63
N GLU A 159 -27.24 -17.68 41.67
CA GLU A 159 -26.90 -18.76 42.59
C GLU A 159 -26.90 -18.30 44.06
N ILE A 160 -26.35 -17.11 44.36
CA ILE A 160 -26.41 -16.53 45.70
C ILE A 160 -27.88 -16.31 46.15
N ALA A 161 -28.75 -15.84 45.26
CA ALA A 161 -30.16 -15.64 45.56
C ALA A 161 -30.86 -16.97 45.90
N ARG A 162 -30.58 -18.03 45.14
CA ARG A 162 -31.09 -19.38 45.39
C ARG A 162 -30.62 -19.92 46.76
N LEU A 163 -29.32 -19.84 47.05
CA LEU A 163 -28.77 -20.32 48.33
C LEU A 163 -29.33 -19.56 49.55
N ARG A 164 -29.72 -18.29 49.38
CA ARG A 164 -30.38 -17.51 50.43
C ARG A 164 -31.83 -17.95 50.66
N GLN A 165 -32.54 -18.35 49.61
CA GLN A 165 -33.91 -18.88 49.74
C GLN A 165 -33.92 -20.25 50.42
N ASP A 166 -32.92 -21.11 50.16
CA ASP A 166 -32.84 -22.46 50.75
C ASP A 166 -32.43 -22.46 52.24
N ARG A 167 -31.93 -21.34 52.78
CA ARG A 167 -31.50 -21.20 54.19
C ARG A 167 -32.50 -20.45 55.09
N GLY A 168 -33.60 -19.93 54.53
CA GLY A 168 -34.66 -19.22 55.27
C GLY A 168 -35.88 -20.11 55.47
#